data_AF-A0A1H2GKU8-F1
#
_entry.id   AF-A0A1H2GKU8-F1
#
_cell.length_a   1.000
_cell.length_b   1.000
_cell.length_c   1.000
_cell.angle_alpha   90.00
_cell.angle_beta   90.00
_cell.angle_gamma   90.00
#
_symmetry.space_group_name_H-M   'P 1'
#
loop_
_entity.id
_entity.type
_entity.pdbx_description
1 polymer ?
#
loop_
_entity_poly.entity_id
_entity_poly.type
_entity_poly.pdbx_seq_one_letter_code
_entity_poly.pdbx_strand_id
1 'polypeptide(L)'
;MKKLKRISVLGATVLGLGGCAAVGVIQTDDPQQKLRDAQAMIEQNRPIPAERFIVEAIDICQQRADRNCLANGYRMYGIFFLWAGPAWAHYADNGGFRDKSASYAQRYSKSVEYFIQSRDLLAQGDHYDELSNVNLNLGFAYGAANQLAEACQAFDASLLAYRENIRRNPGVKVILSDKYATYDSYILSKKTNAGCPAG
;
A
#
# COMPACT_ATOMS: atom_id res chain seq x y z
N MET A 1 27.52 -68.59 19.05
CA MET A 1 28.52 -67.68 19.64
C MET A 1 27.99 -66.26 19.60
N LYS A 2 27.69 -65.68 20.77
CA LYS A 2 27.22 -64.30 20.93
C LYS A 2 28.36 -63.32 20.66
N LYS A 3 28.16 -62.31 19.82
CA LYS A 3 28.99 -61.09 19.82
C LYS A 3 28.08 -59.88 19.98
N LEU A 4 28.01 -59.40 21.22
CA LEU A 4 27.58 -58.06 21.58
C LEU A 4 28.54 -57.06 20.89
N LYS A 5 28.02 -56.14 20.08
CA LYS A 5 28.74 -54.92 19.71
C LYS A 5 28.07 -53.72 20.38
N ARG A 6 28.87 -53.05 21.20
CA ARG A 6 28.57 -51.83 21.93
C ARG A 6 28.58 -50.63 20.97
N ILE A 7 27.60 -49.75 21.20
CA ILE A 7 27.67 -48.28 21.21
C ILE A 7 28.27 -47.59 19.98
N SER A 8 27.42 -46.80 19.31
CA SER A 8 27.72 -45.41 18.94
C SER A 8 26.42 -44.63 18.86
N VAL A 9 26.15 -43.82 19.89
CA VAL A 9 25.22 -42.71 19.81
C VAL A 9 25.85 -41.70 18.84
N LEU A 10 25.24 -41.51 17.68
CA LEU A 10 25.52 -40.37 16.82
C LEU A 10 24.24 -39.55 16.72
N GLY A 11 24.10 -38.60 17.64
CA GLY A 11 23.13 -37.53 17.50
C GLY A 11 23.54 -36.66 16.33
N ALA A 12 22.70 -36.62 15.30
CA ALA A 12 22.74 -35.60 14.26
C ALA A 12 21.40 -34.86 14.30
N THR A 13 21.24 -34.01 15.32
CA THR A 13 20.22 -32.97 15.34
C THR A 13 20.60 -31.94 14.28
N VAL A 14 20.18 -32.17 13.03
CA VAL A 14 20.25 -31.14 12.00
C VAL A 14 19.06 -30.22 12.23
N LEU A 15 19.29 -29.18 13.03
CA LEU A 15 18.47 -27.99 13.07
C LEU A 15 18.52 -27.34 11.68
N GLY A 16 17.49 -27.60 10.87
CA GLY A 16 17.24 -26.86 9.65
C GLY A 16 16.79 -25.44 9.99
N LEU A 17 17.73 -24.56 10.36
CA LEU A 17 17.52 -23.10 10.36
C LEU A 17 17.56 -22.61 8.91
N GLY A 18 16.52 -22.97 8.15
CA GLY A 18 16.25 -22.42 6.83
C GLY A 18 15.43 -21.13 6.95
N GLY A 19 16.13 -19.99 6.95
CA GLY A 19 15.61 -18.71 6.47
C GLY A 19 14.66 -17.93 7.40
N CYS A 20 15.20 -16.91 8.10
CA CYS A 20 14.42 -15.89 8.80
C CYS A 20 13.58 -14.97 7.89
N ALA A 21 13.49 -15.24 6.58
CA ALA A 21 12.71 -14.42 5.64
C ALA A 21 11.19 -14.60 5.81
N ALA A 22 10.75 -15.71 6.41
CA ALA A 22 9.33 -16.03 6.62
C ALA A 22 8.80 -15.66 8.02
N VAL A 23 9.64 -15.11 8.90
CA VAL A 23 9.20 -14.71 10.25
C VAL A 23 8.19 -13.56 10.12
N GLY A 24 6.99 -13.79 10.66
CA GLY A 24 5.87 -12.83 10.64
C GLY A 24 5.02 -12.85 9.36
N VAL A 25 5.19 -13.84 8.47
CA VAL A 25 4.31 -14.04 7.31
C VAL A 25 3.20 -15.04 7.69
N ILE A 26 1.98 -14.55 7.92
CA ILE A 26 0.82 -15.41 8.17
C ILE A 26 0.25 -15.88 6.83
N GLN A 27 0.02 -17.19 6.69
CA GLN A 27 -0.69 -17.75 5.53
C GLN A 27 -2.20 -17.59 5.76
N THR A 28 -2.87 -16.89 4.85
CA THR A 28 -4.31 -16.61 4.91
C THR A 28 -4.84 -16.38 3.50
N ASP A 29 -6.11 -16.74 3.28
CA ASP A 29 -6.85 -16.46 2.04
C ASP A 29 -7.79 -15.23 2.20
N ASP A 30 -7.71 -14.54 3.33
CA ASP A 30 -8.38 -13.25 3.54
C ASP A 30 -7.54 -12.13 2.87
N PRO A 31 -8.00 -11.54 1.75
CA PRO A 31 -7.28 -10.47 1.09
C PRO A 31 -7.12 -9.24 1.99
N GLN A 32 -8.06 -8.96 2.90
CA GLN A 32 -7.95 -7.81 3.79
C GLN A 32 -6.85 -8.00 4.83
N GLN A 33 -6.67 -9.21 5.35
CA GLN A 33 -5.54 -9.52 6.21
C GLN A 33 -4.22 -9.39 5.46
N LYS A 34 -4.12 -9.88 4.21
CA LYS A 34 -2.93 -9.70 3.38
C LYS A 34 -2.57 -8.23 3.19
N LEU A 35 -3.56 -7.36 2.93
CA LEU A 35 -3.31 -5.93 2.76
C LEU A 35 -2.86 -5.26 4.06
N ARG A 36 -3.40 -5.66 5.23
CA ARG A 36 -2.90 -5.18 6.54
C ARG A 36 -1.47 -5.64 6.79
N ASP A 37 -1.15 -6.89 6.48
CA ASP A 37 0.21 -7.42 6.62
C ASP A 37 1.17 -6.70 5.67
N ALA A 38 0.76 -6.44 4.42
CA ALA A 38 1.55 -5.67 3.47
C ALA A 38 1.87 -4.26 3.98
N GLN A 39 0.89 -3.56 4.55
CA GLN A 39 1.11 -2.23 5.16
C GLN A 39 2.17 -2.29 6.26
N ALA A 40 2.06 -3.24 7.19
CA ALA A 40 3.05 -3.42 8.25
C ALA A 40 4.45 -3.73 7.69
N MET A 41 4.54 -4.49 6.59
CA MET A 41 5.80 -4.80 5.92
C MET A 41 6.41 -3.56 5.22
N ILE A 42 5.59 -2.69 4.64
CA ILE A 42 6.05 -1.39 4.08
C ILE A 42 6.66 -0.53 5.19
N GLU A 43 5.98 -0.41 6.33
CA GLU A 43 6.44 0.35 7.49
C GLU A 43 7.75 -0.19 8.07
N GLN A 44 7.96 -1.51 7.97
CA GLN A 44 9.20 -2.19 8.36
C GLN A 44 10.29 -2.17 7.27
N ASN A 45 10.09 -1.48 6.15
CA ASN A 45 11.01 -1.45 5.02
C ASN A 45 11.30 -2.84 4.42
N ARG A 46 10.28 -3.70 4.35
CA ARG A 46 10.34 -5.08 3.83
C ARG A 46 9.56 -5.18 2.50
N PRO A 47 10.10 -4.71 1.37
CA PRO A 47 9.35 -4.58 0.12
C PRO A 47 8.93 -5.92 -0.50
N ILE A 48 9.80 -6.93 -0.46
CA ILE A 48 9.55 -8.23 -1.08
C ILE A 48 8.28 -8.92 -0.51
N PRO A 49 8.15 -9.12 0.81
CA PRO A 49 6.94 -9.72 1.37
C PRO A 49 5.72 -8.79 1.25
N ALA A 50 5.92 -7.47 1.32
CA ALA A 50 4.83 -6.51 1.13
C ALA A 50 4.18 -6.65 -0.25
N GLU A 51 4.99 -6.56 -1.32
CA GLU A 51 4.49 -6.63 -2.69
C GLU A 51 3.86 -7.98 -3.00
N ARG A 52 4.42 -9.07 -2.46
CA ARG A 52 3.82 -10.40 -2.60
C ARG A 52 2.40 -10.41 -2.03
N PHE A 53 2.20 -9.93 -0.81
CA PHE A 53 0.86 -9.92 -0.20
C PHE A 53 -0.13 -9.05 -0.95
N ILE A 54 0.32 -7.92 -1.50
CA ILE A 54 -0.52 -7.04 -2.32
C ILE A 54 -0.99 -7.76 -3.58
N VAL A 55 -0.06 -8.38 -4.32
CA VAL A 55 -0.38 -9.10 -5.56
C VAL A 55 -1.29 -10.29 -5.28
N GLU A 56 -1.01 -11.09 -4.26
CA GLU A 56 -1.88 -12.20 -3.86
C GLU A 56 -3.28 -11.73 -3.47
N ALA A 57 -3.40 -10.60 -2.77
CA ALA A 57 -4.70 -10.02 -2.44
C ALA A 57 -5.46 -9.59 -3.71
N ILE A 58 -4.79 -8.91 -4.64
CA ILE A 58 -5.38 -8.51 -5.94
C ILE A 58 -5.87 -9.73 -6.72
N ASP A 59 -5.06 -10.79 -6.82
CA ASP A 59 -5.44 -12.02 -7.52
C ASP A 59 -6.69 -12.65 -6.90
N ILE A 60 -6.77 -12.72 -5.57
CA ILE A 60 -7.96 -13.21 -4.86
C ILE A 60 -9.18 -12.32 -5.14
N CYS A 61 -9.03 -11.00 -5.09
CA CYS A 61 -10.12 -10.07 -5.36
C CYS A 61 -10.65 -10.22 -6.80
N GLN A 62 -9.75 -10.38 -7.77
CA GLN A 62 -10.09 -10.61 -9.17
C GLN A 62 -10.83 -11.93 -9.38
N GLN A 63 -10.34 -13.03 -8.80
CA GLN A 63 -10.98 -14.34 -8.87
C GLN A 63 -12.40 -14.33 -8.28
N ARG A 64 -12.62 -13.53 -7.23
CA ARG A 64 -13.93 -13.37 -6.58
C ARG A 64 -14.83 -12.35 -7.27
N ALA A 65 -14.33 -11.64 -8.29
CA ALA A 65 -14.98 -10.47 -8.90
C ALA A 65 -15.43 -9.43 -7.84
N ASP A 66 -14.67 -9.30 -6.75
CA ASP A 66 -14.97 -8.37 -5.67
C ASP A 66 -14.29 -7.02 -5.96
N ARG A 67 -15.10 -6.08 -6.42
CA ARG A 67 -14.64 -4.75 -6.83
C ARG A 67 -14.10 -3.92 -5.66
N ASN A 68 -14.68 -4.02 -4.47
CA ASN A 68 -14.25 -3.23 -3.30
C ASN A 68 -12.94 -3.79 -2.75
N CYS A 69 -12.81 -5.11 -2.73
CA CYS A 69 -11.55 -5.80 -2.47
C CYS A 69 -10.47 -5.33 -3.46
N LEU A 70 -10.79 -5.35 -4.77
CA LEU A 70 -9.83 -5.00 -5.82
C LEU A 70 -9.39 -3.53 -5.72
N ALA A 71 -10.32 -2.61 -5.45
CA ALA A 71 -10.01 -1.21 -5.21
C ALA A 71 -9.03 -1.01 -4.05
N ASN A 72 -9.19 -1.76 -2.96
CA ASN A 72 -8.29 -1.74 -1.81
C ASN A 72 -6.92 -2.35 -2.13
N GLY A 73 -6.88 -3.41 -2.95
CA GLY A 73 -5.64 -3.97 -3.49
C GLY A 73 -4.84 -2.95 -4.29
N TYR A 74 -5.48 -2.28 -5.26
CA TYR A 74 -4.84 -1.23 -6.05
C TYR A 74 -4.43 -0.02 -5.20
N ARG A 75 -5.24 0.37 -4.21
CA ARG A 75 -4.85 1.43 -3.26
C ARG A 75 -3.55 1.08 -2.55
N MET A 76 -3.44 -0.14 -2.03
CA MET A 76 -2.24 -0.58 -1.33
C MET A 76 -1.03 -0.67 -2.26
N TYR A 77 -1.22 -1.09 -3.51
CA TYR A 77 -0.12 -1.11 -4.48
C TYR A 77 0.36 0.31 -4.82
N GLY A 78 -0.58 1.26 -4.94
CA GLY A 78 -0.28 2.68 -5.05
C GLY A 78 0.56 3.21 -3.88
N ILE A 79 0.21 2.84 -2.64
CA ILE A 79 0.97 3.17 -1.42
C ILE A 79 2.37 2.55 -1.47
N PHE A 80 2.46 1.26 -1.81
CA PHE A 80 3.73 0.56 -1.92
C PHE A 80 4.72 1.30 -2.83
N PHE A 81 4.27 1.75 -3.99
CA PHE A 81 5.10 2.52 -4.92
C PHE A 81 5.39 3.95 -4.44
N LEU A 82 4.42 4.63 -3.80
CA LEU A 82 4.61 5.98 -3.25
C LEU A 82 5.69 6.01 -2.17
N TRP A 83 5.74 4.97 -1.34
CA TRP A 83 6.64 4.87 -0.19
C TRP A 83 7.94 4.11 -0.51
N ALA A 84 8.14 3.69 -1.76
CA ALA A 84 9.36 3.06 -2.21
C ALA A 84 10.54 4.06 -2.15
N GLY A 85 11.28 4.01 -1.05
CA GLY A 85 12.43 4.88 -0.79
C GLY A 85 13.74 4.39 -1.42
N PRO A 86 14.84 5.15 -1.30
CA PRO A 86 16.13 4.85 -1.94
C PRO A 86 16.70 3.46 -1.62
N ALA A 87 16.43 2.93 -0.43
CA ALA A 87 16.85 1.59 -0.03
C ALA A 87 16.26 0.49 -0.93
N TRP A 88 15.19 0.76 -1.67
CA TRP A 88 14.53 -0.19 -2.56
C TRP A 88 15.06 -0.13 -3.99
N ALA A 89 16.00 0.77 -4.31
CA ALA A 89 16.64 0.78 -5.62
C ALA A 89 17.33 -0.57 -5.91
N HIS A 90 18.11 -1.09 -4.95
CA HIS A 90 18.72 -2.41 -5.07
C HIS A 90 17.69 -3.54 -5.18
N TYR A 91 16.53 -3.42 -4.53
CA TYR A 91 15.42 -4.37 -4.69
C TYR A 91 14.89 -4.35 -6.14
N ALA A 92 14.63 -3.16 -6.67
CA ALA A 92 14.19 -2.99 -8.05
C ALA A 92 15.24 -3.49 -9.07
N ASP A 93 16.52 -3.33 -8.78
CA ASP A 93 17.61 -3.71 -9.69
C ASP A 93 17.90 -5.22 -9.70
N ASN A 94 17.47 -5.99 -8.67
CA ASN A 94 17.80 -7.41 -8.50
C ASN A 94 16.59 -8.36 -8.58
N GLY A 95 15.75 -8.18 -9.60
CA GLY A 95 14.56 -9.00 -9.82
C GLY A 95 13.26 -8.21 -9.97
N GLY A 96 13.35 -6.89 -9.77
CA GLY A 96 12.30 -5.93 -10.08
C GLY A 96 11.11 -6.00 -9.15
N PHE A 97 10.23 -5.02 -9.35
CA PHE A 97 8.85 -5.12 -8.90
C PHE A 97 8.17 -6.34 -9.56
N ARG A 98 7.11 -6.83 -8.91
CA ARG A 98 6.25 -7.86 -9.50
C ARG A 98 5.52 -7.32 -10.73
N ASP A 99 5.12 -6.06 -10.72
CA ASP A 99 4.77 -5.32 -11.93
C ASP A 99 6.02 -5.15 -12.80
N LYS A 100 6.07 -5.90 -13.91
CA LYS A 100 7.22 -5.93 -14.82
C LYS A 100 7.38 -4.67 -15.66
N SER A 101 6.40 -3.78 -15.65
CA SER A 101 6.51 -2.47 -16.28
C SER A 101 6.99 -1.38 -15.31
N ALA A 102 7.20 -1.72 -14.03
CA ALA A 102 7.69 -0.80 -13.02
C ALA A 102 9.22 -0.90 -12.85
N SER A 103 9.83 0.26 -12.61
CA SER A 103 11.23 0.40 -12.17
C SER A 103 11.29 1.40 -11.01
N TYR A 104 12.42 1.47 -10.30
CA TYR A 104 12.58 2.45 -9.24
C TYR A 104 12.39 3.89 -9.75
N ALA A 105 12.86 4.21 -10.96
CA ALA A 105 12.67 5.52 -11.57
C ALA A 105 11.19 5.85 -11.84
N GLN A 106 10.37 4.85 -12.18
CA GLN A 106 8.96 5.01 -12.53
C GLN A 106 8.00 4.88 -11.35
N ARG A 107 8.51 4.60 -10.14
CA ARG A 107 7.66 4.26 -8.97
C ARG A 107 6.55 5.27 -8.70
N TYR A 108 6.80 6.57 -8.79
CA TYR A 108 5.73 7.56 -8.54
C TYR A 108 4.67 7.58 -9.64
N SER A 109 5.04 7.44 -10.92
CA SER A 109 4.07 7.28 -12.00
C SER A 109 3.25 5.99 -11.83
N LYS A 110 3.88 4.91 -11.34
CA LYS A 110 3.19 3.67 -11.02
C LYS A 110 2.24 3.80 -9.84
N SER A 111 2.64 4.56 -8.83
CA SER A 111 1.77 4.92 -7.72
C SER A 111 0.50 5.63 -8.21
N VAL A 112 0.64 6.62 -9.09
CA VAL A 112 -0.48 7.32 -9.74
C VAL A 112 -1.38 6.33 -10.49
N GLU A 113 -0.81 5.45 -11.31
CA GLU A 113 -1.57 4.46 -12.09
C GLU A 113 -2.46 3.58 -11.19
N TYR A 114 -1.90 2.98 -10.14
CA TYR A 114 -2.65 2.12 -9.23
C TYR A 114 -3.68 2.90 -8.39
N PHE A 115 -3.38 4.14 -8.00
CA PHE A 115 -4.39 4.97 -7.33
C PHE A 115 -5.53 5.38 -8.26
N ILE A 116 -5.28 5.63 -9.55
CA ILE A 116 -6.34 5.87 -10.54
C ILE A 116 -7.23 4.63 -10.66
N GLN A 117 -6.64 3.43 -10.79
CA GLN A 117 -7.41 2.18 -10.84
C GLN A 117 -8.28 2.00 -9.58
N SER A 118 -7.72 2.27 -8.41
CA SER A 118 -8.47 2.23 -7.14
C SER A 118 -9.62 3.24 -7.14
N ARG A 119 -9.35 4.51 -7.47
CA ARG A 119 -10.34 5.59 -7.52
C ARG A 119 -11.48 5.25 -8.48
N ASP A 120 -11.17 4.77 -9.67
CA ASP A 120 -12.16 4.50 -10.71
C ASP A 120 -13.09 3.32 -10.33
N LEU A 121 -12.59 2.36 -9.54
CA LEU A 121 -13.41 1.34 -8.92
C LEU A 121 -14.24 1.89 -7.75
N LEU A 122 -13.73 2.82 -6.94
CA LEU A 122 -14.52 3.40 -5.84
C LEU A 122 -15.59 4.39 -6.32
N ALA A 123 -15.33 5.11 -7.41
CA ALA A 123 -16.17 6.18 -7.94
C ALA A 123 -17.55 5.71 -8.43
N GLN A 124 -17.71 4.44 -8.75
CA GLN A 124 -19.00 3.86 -9.17
C GLN A 124 -19.84 3.37 -7.97
N GLY A 125 -19.64 3.95 -6.78
CA GLY A 125 -20.36 3.64 -5.54
C GLY A 125 -20.26 4.80 -4.53
N ASP A 126 -20.87 4.65 -3.35
CA ASP A 126 -20.93 5.68 -2.30
C ASP A 126 -19.71 5.62 -1.32
N HIS A 127 -18.52 5.30 -1.84
CA HIS A 127 -17.29 5.10 -1.04
C HIS A 127 -16.54 6.41 -0.75
N TYR A 128 -17.23 7.43 -0.24
CA TYR A 128 -16.68 8.78 -0.13
C TYR A 128 -15.51 8.91 0.86
N ASP A 129 -15.48 8.08 1.90
CA ASP A 129 -14.36 7.98 2.84
C ASP A 129 -13.09 7.42 2.18
N GLU A 130 -13.22 6.32 1.43
CA GLU A 130 -12.13 5.71 0.68
C GLU A 130 -11.68 6.62 -0.47
N LEU A 131 -12.62 7.24 -1.19
CA LEU A 131 -12.34 8.21 -2.26
C LEU A 131 -11.57 9.42 -1.74
N SER A 132 -11.90 9.92 -0.55
CA SER A 132 -11.14 11.00 0.06
C SER A 132 -9.68 10.58 0.28
N ASN A 133 -9.45 9.41 0.89
CA ASN A 133 -8.09 8.92 1.14
C ASN A 133 -7.31 8.60 -0.15
N VAL A 134 -7.94 8.02 -1.17
CA VAL A 134 -7.28 7.72 -2.46
C VAL A 134 -6.91 9.01 -3.19
N ASN A 135 -7.78 10.02 -3.21
CA ASN A 135 -7.47 11.30 -3.84
C ASN A 135 -6.38 12.08 -3.08
N LEU A 136 -6.35 12.00 -1.74
CA LEU A 136 -5.24 12.53 -0.95
C LEU A 136 -3.91 11.92 -1.39
N ASN A 137 -3.88 10.58 -1.50
CA ASN A 137 -2.69 9.85 -1.90
C ASN A 137 -2.31 10.11 -3.37
N LEU A 138 -3.28 10.29 -4.27
CA LEU A 138 -3.03 10.77 -5.64
C LEU A 138 -2.33 12.13 -5.61
N GLY A 139 -2.77 13.05 -4.77
CA GLY A 139 -2.12 14.35 -4.60
C GLY A 139 -0.64 14.20 -4.23
N PHE A 140 -0.32 13.30 -3.31
CA PHE A 140 1.07 13.00 -2.96
C PHE A 140 1.83 12.32 -4.10
N ALA A 141 1.22 11.35 -4.79
CA ALA A 141 1.85 10.62 -5.89
C ALA A 141 2.15 11.53 -7.08
N TYR A 142 1.20 12.39 -7.47
CA TYR A 142 1.40 13.41 -8.49
C TYR A 142 2.49 14.40 -8.10
N GLY A 143 2.49 14.89 -6.85
CA GLY A 143 3.54 15.77 -6.35
C GLY A 143 4.93 15.12 -6.42
N ALA A 144 5.04 13.85 -6.02
CA ALA A 144 6.28 13.08 -6.10
C ALA A 144 6.71 12.80 -7.57
N ALA A 145 5.75 12.70 -8.49
CA ALA A 145 5.98 12.60 -9.94
C ALA A 145 6.20 13.96 -10.62
N ASN A 146 6.27 15.07 -9.87
CA ASN A 146 6.42 16.44 -10.38
C ASN A 146 5.26 16.91 -11.29
N GLN A 147 4.06 16.37 -11.08
CA GLN A 147 2.82 16.71 -11.79
C GLN A 147 1.96 17.62 -10.89
N LEU A 148 2.42 18.86 -10.69
CA LEU A 148 1.88 19.72 -9.64
C LEU A 148 0.42 20.16 -9.89
N ALA A 149 0.02 20.37 -11.14
CA ALA A 149 -1.36 20.75 -11.47
C ALA A 149 -2.34 19.62 -11.10
N GLU A 150 -1.99 18.39 -11.43
CA GLU A 150 -2.75 17.18 -11.11
C GLU A 150 -2.75 16.91 -9.60
N ALA A 151 -1.64 17.21 -8.91
CA ALA A 151 -1.58 17.14 -7.45
C ALA A 151 -2.63 18.07 -6.80
N CYS A 152 -2.74 19.31 -7.28
CA CYS A 152 -3.73 20.27 -6.80
C CYS A 152 -5.16 19.77 -7.04
N GLN A 153 -5.45 19.26 -8.24
CA GLN A 153 -6.76 18.70 -8.58
C GLN A 153 -7.11 17.51 -7.68
N ALA A 154 -6.14 16.64 -7.40
CA ALA A 154 -6.33 15.49 -6.53
C ALA A 154 -6.59 15.92 -5.07
N PHE A 155 -5.89 16.93 -4.56
CA PHE A 155 -6.20 17.48 -3.24
C PHE A 155 -7.60 18.12 -3.16
N ASP A 156 -8.05 18.78 -4.22
CA ASP A 156 -9.41 19.32 -4.29
C ASP A 156 -10.46 18.21 -4.33
N ALA A 157 -10.24 17.16 -5.13
CA ALA A 157 -11.09 15.98 -5.16
C ALA A 157 -11.15 15.27 -3.80
N SER A 158 -10.03 15.23 -3.07
CA SER A 158 -9.92 14.68 -1.72
C SER A 158 -10.83 15.41 -0.74
N LEU A 159 -10.81 16.75 -0.79
CA LEU A 159 -11.64 17.61 0.06
C LEU A 159 -13.12 17.51 -0.29
N LEU A 160 -13.46 17.43 -1.58
CA LEU A 160 -14.83 17.26 -2.03
C LEU A 160 -15.41 15.93 -1.55
N ALA A 161 -14.69 14.82 -1.72
CA ALA A 161 -15.11 13.51 -1.24
C ALA A 161 -15.24 13.47 0.28
N TYR A 162 -14.32 14.11 1.02
CA TYR A 162 -14.41 14.23 2.47
C TYR A 162 -15.70 14.95 2.91
N ARG A 163 -15.99 16.10 2.31
CA ARG A 163 -17.20 16.89 2.62
C ARG A 163 -18.47 16.10 2.36
N GLU A 164 -18.51 15.35 1.26
CA GLU A 164 -19.64 14.49 0.93
C GLU A 164 -19.78 13.33 1.93
N ASN A 165 -18.67 12.72 2.37
CA ASN A 165 -18.68 11.70 3.41
C ASN A 165 -19.28 12.24 4.72
N ILE A 166 -18.84 13.41 5.19
CA ILE A 166 -19.37 14.02 6.42
C ILE A 166 -20.84 14.43 6.26
N ARG A 167 -21.25 14.92 5.09
CA ARG A 167 -22.65 15.26 4.81
C ARG A 167 -23.57 14.04 4.95
N ARG A 168 -23.12 12.88 4.47
CA ARG A 168 -23.87 11.61 4.55
C ARG A 168 -23.73 10.93 5.92
N ASN A 169 -22.57 11.10 6.56
CA ASN A 169 -22.18 10.45 7.80
C ASN A 169 -21.68 11.48 8.83
N PRO A 170 -22.57 12.32 9.40
CA PRO A 170 -22.17 13.46 10.23
C PRO A 170 -21.47 13.09 11.56
N GLY A 171 -21.49 11.81 11.94
CA GLY A 171 -20.81 11.29 13.13
C GLY A 171 -19.38 10.78 12.91
N VAL A 172 -18.90 10.73 11.66
CA VAL A 172 -17.55 10.22 11.37
C VAL A 172 -16.50 11.20 11.87
N LYS A 173 -15.54 10.68 12.64
CA LYS A 173 -14.38 11.44 13.11
C LYS A 173 -13.16 11.08 12.26
N VAL A 174 -12.47 12.09 11.76
CA VAL A 174 -11.17 11.91 11.10
C VAL A 174 -10.06 12.11 12.12
N ILE A 175 -9.09 11.22 12.10
CA ILE A 175 -7.89 11.32 12.93
C ILE A 175 -6.88 12.16 12.15
N LEU A 176 -6.54 13.31 12.70
CA LEU A 176 -5.52 14.22 12.17
C LEU A 176 -4.38 14.33 13.17
N SER A 177 -3.21 14.72 12.69
CA SER A 177 -2.16 15.20 13.58
C SER A 177 -2.64 16.46 14.31
N ASP A 178 -2.24 16.63 15.58
CA ASP A 178 -2.58 17.77 16.44
C ASP A 178 -2.26 19.16 15.82
N LYS A 179 -1.45 19.20 14.76
CA LYS A 179 -1.15 20.41 13.99
C LYS A 179 -2.34 20.96 13.20
N TYR A 180 -3.37 20.13 12.94
CA TYR A 180 -4.49 20.48 12.07
C TYR A 180 -5.82 20.31 12.80
N ALA A 181 -6.56 21.41 12.92
CA ALA A 181 -7.87 21.41 13.57
C ALA A 181 -8.96 20.77 12.69
N THR A 182 -8.78 20.79 11.36
CA THR A 182 -9.79 20.32 10.39
C THR A 182 -9.13 19.68 9.19
N TYR A 183 -9.87 18.83 8.47
CA TYR A 183 -9.38 18.25 7.22
C TYR A 183 -9.14 19.33 6.16
N ASP A 184 -9.97 20.38 6.11
CA ASP A 184 -9.78 21.54 5.23
C ASP A 184 -8.42 22.22 5.47
N SER A 185 -8.03 22.46 6.73
CA SER A 185 -6.72 23.07 7.04
C SER A 185 -5.55 22.13 6.74
N TYR A 186 -5.75 20.82 6.89
CA TYR A 186 -4.80 19.81 6.45
C TYR A 186 -4.59 19.85 4.93
N ILE A 187 -5.67 19.81 4.14
CA ILE A 187 -5.61 19.85 2.67
C ILE A 187 -5.03 21.17 2.18
N LEU A 188 -5.42 22.30 2.77
CA LEU A 188 -4.87 23.61 2.41
C LEU A 188 -3.34 23.61 2.59
N SER A 189 -2.83 23.08 3.70
CA SER A 189 -1.39 22.95 3.92
C SER A 189 -0.71 22.08 2.85
N LYS A 190 -1.34 20.98 2.40
CA LYS A 190 -0.78 20.14 1.32
C LYS A 190 -0.79 20.86 -0.02
N LYS A 191 -1.86 21.58 -0.34
CA LYS A 191 -1.96 22.43 -1.53
C LYS A 191 -0.89 23.52 -1.54
N THR A 192 -0.67 24.22 -0.43
CA THR A 192 0.38 25.24 -0.31
C THR A 192 1.77 24.62 -0.57
N ASN A 193 2.06 23.47 0.03
CA ASN A 193 3.35 22.79 -0.17
C ASN A 193 3.56 22.33 -1.62
N ALA A 194 2.48 22.01 -2.33
CA ALA A 194 2.51 21.64 -3.74
C ALA A 194 2.53 22.86 -4.70
N GLY A 195 2.51 24.09 -4.17
CA GLY A 195 2.50 25.32 -4.99
C GLY A 195 1.17 25.57 -5.70
N CYS A 196 0.06 25.02 -5.18
CA CYS A 196 -1.26 25.25 -5.76
C CYS A 196 -1.65 26.72 -5.69
N PRO A 197 -2.38 27.24 -6.69
CA PRO A 197 -2.93 28.58 -6.63
C PRO A 197 -3.86 28.71 -5.41
N ALA A 198 -3.85 29.89 -4.79
CA ALA A 198 -4.87 30.24 -3.81
C ALA A 198 -6.22 30.21 -4.54
N GLY A 199 -7.09 29.28 -4.13
CA GLY A 199 -8.46 29.18 -4.60
C GLY A 199 -9.36 30.23 -3.96
#